data_AF-A0A2V6Q6V8-F1
#
_entry.id   AF-A0A2V6Q6V8-F1
#
_cell.length_a   1.000
_cell.length_b   1.000
_cell.length_c   1.000
_cell.angle_alpha   90.00
_cell.angle_beta   90.00
_cell.angle_gamma   90.00
#
_symmetry.space_group_name_H-M   'P 1'
#
loop_
_entity.id
_entity.type
_entity.pdbx_description
1 polymer ?
#
loop_
_entity_poly.entity_id
_entity_poly.type
_entity_poly.pdbx_seq_one_letter_code
_entity_poly.pdbx_strand_id
1 'polypeptide(L)'
;MDHLLDDLNPPQRDAVLAGDGPLLVLAGAGSGKTRVIAHRIAHLLGVRGVHPRNVLAVTFTNKAAGEMARRVDALLAPAGIRAPLIATFHSACVRILRAHGEAIGLPRHFTIYDEDDRAALVKECMKEGELAERTFTPSAAAHRISYLKNQMVSVQDALR
;
A
#
# COMPACT_ATOMS: atom_id res chain seq x y z
N MET A 1 3.70 28.65 1.97
CA MET A 1 2.71 27.60 1.62
C MET A 1 1.44 28.23 1.03
N ASP A 2 1.51 29.49 0.61
CA ASP A 2 0.33 30.37 0.53
C ASP A 2 -0.52 30.11 -0.70
N HIS A 3 0.05 29.41 -1.69
CA HIS A 3 -0.60 29.05 -2.96
C HIS A 3 -1.07 27.59 -3.01
N LEU A 4 -1.04 26.85 -1.89
CA LEU A 4 -1.35 25.42 -1.89
C LEU A 4 -2.75 25.10 -2.43
N LEU A 5 -3.70 26.01 -2.30
CA LEU A 5 -5.09 25.74 -2.66
C LEU A 5 -5.48 26.33 -4.02
N ASP A 6 -4.65 27.18 -4.63
CA ASP A 6 -5.03 28.06 -5.73
C ASP A 6 -5.62 27.31 -6.92
N ASP A 7 -5.02 26.17 -7.28
CA ASP A 7 -5.42 25.32 -8.41
C ASP A 7 -6.52 24.29 -8.11
N LEU A 8 -7.19 24.40 -6.96
CA LEU A 8 -8.24 23.47 -6.53
C LEU A 8 -9.63 24.09 -6.70
N ASN A 9 -10.55 23.30 -7.27
CA ASN A 9 -11.97 23.66 -7.28
C ASN A 9 -12.59 23.50 -5.87
N PRO A 10 -13.82 24.00 -5.62
CA PRO A 10 -14.37 23.99 -4.26
C PRO A 10 -14.45 22.60 -3.62
N PRO A 11 -14.98 21.54 -4.28
CA PRO A 11 -14.96 20.19 -3.70
C PRO A 11 -13.57 19.63 -3.38
N GLN A 12 -12.57 19.96 -4.21
CA GLN A 12 -11.18 19.55 -3.95
C GLN A 12 -10.59 20.30 -2.76
N ARG A 13 -10.88 21.60 -2.62
CA ARG A 13 -10.48 22.40 -1.45
C ARG A 13 -11.10 21.85 -0.17
N ASP A 14 -12.39 21.53 -0.19
CA ASP A 14 -13.09 20.95 0.94
C ASP A 14 -12.44 19.61 1.36
N ALA A 15 -12.11 18.75 0.40
CA ALA A 15 -11.40 17.49 0.68
C ALA A 15 -9.98 17.70 1.24
N VAL A 16 -9.27 18.74 0.81
CA VAL A 16 -7.92 19.06 1.32
C VAL A 16 -7.98 19.65 2.73
N LEU A 17 -8.97 20.52 2.99
CA LEU A 17 -9.15 21.24 4.26
C LEU A 17 -9.93 20.46 5.31
N ALA A 18 -10.60 19.36 4.92
CA ALA A 18 -11.37 18.55 5.84
C ALA A 18 -10.54 18.17 7.07
N GLY A 19 -11.14 18.33 8.25
CA GLY A 19 -10.49 18.19 9.54
C GLY A 19 -10.12 16.76 9.90
N ASP A 20 -10.13 16.50 11.21
CA ASP A 20 -9.74 15.21 11.75
C ASP A 20 -10.88 14.19 11.60
N GLY A 21 -10.53 12.90 11.60
CA GLY A 21 -11.49 11.79 11.47
C GLY A 21 -11.59 11.19 10.06
N PRO A 22 -12.49 10.21 9.88
CA PRO A 22 -12.66 9.51 8.62
C PRO A 22 -13.19 10.42 7.50
N LEU A 23 -12.60 10.33 6.32
CA LEU A 23 -13.04 11.06 5.13
C LEU A 23 -13.07 10.11 3.92
N LEU A 24 -14.20 10.07 3.23
CA LEU A 24 -14.36 9.36 1.96
C LEU A 24 -14.48 10.37 0.82
N VAL A 25 -13.52 10.34 -0.12
CA VAL A 25 -13.55 11.18 -1.33
C VAL A 25 -13.98 10.34 -2.52
N LEU A 26 -15.24 10.52 -2.94
CA LEU A 26 -15.78 9.88 -4.15
C LEU A 26 -15.45 10.75 -5.37
N ALA A 27 -14.77 10.16 -6.35
CA ALA A 27 -14.22 10.95 -7.44
C ALA A 27 -14.11 10.13 -8.73
N GLY A 28 -14.74 10.63 -9.79
CA GLY A 28 -14.76 10.01 -11.13
C GLY A 28 -13.41 10.02 -11.83
N ALA A 29 -13.30 9.39 -13.00
CA ALA A 29 -12.11 9.50 -13.85
C ALA A 29 -11.82 10.99 -14.17
N GLY A 30 -10.54 11.37 -14.25
CA GLY A 30 -10.13 12.75 -14.58
C GLY A 30 -10.39 13.84 -13.52
N SER A 31 -11.12 13.56 -12.44
CA SER A 31 -11.50 14.54 -11.40
C SER A 31 -10.38 15.06 -10.49
N GLY A 32 -9.12 14.64 -10.71
CA GLY A 32 -7.98 15.11 -9.92
C GLY A 32 -7.78 14.41 -8.57
N LYS A 33 -8.29 13.19 -8.36
CA LYS A 33 -8.08 12.37 -7.13
C LYS A 33 -6.67 12.44 -6.55
N THR A 34 -5.68 12.14 -7.39
CA THR A 34 -4.28 12.12 -6.99
C THR A 34 -3.77 13.50 -6.59
N ARG A 35 -4.27 14.57 -7.24
CA ARG A 35 -3.97 15.96 -6.86
C ARG A 35 -4.52 16.27 -5.48
N VAL A 36 -5.78 15.93 -5.22
CA VAL A 36 -6.42 16.13 -3.89
C VAL A 36 -5.59 15.46 -2.78
N ILE A 37 -5.19 14.21 -2.97
CA ILE A 37 -4.39 13.48 -1.96
C ILE A 37 -3.04 14.16 -1.73
N ALA A 38 -2.32 14.54 -2.79
CA ALA A 38 -1.03 15.22 -2.66
C ALA A 38 -1.15 16.57 -1.93
N HIS A 39 -2.15 17.37 -2.29
CA HIS A 39 -2.40 18.65 -1.63
C HIS A 39 -2.85 18.47 -0.17
N ARG A 40 -3.64 17.43 0.13
CA ARG A 40 -4.03 17.11 1.53
C ARG A 40 -2.80 16.75 2.36
N ILE A 41 -1.87 15.94 1.83
CA ILE A 41 -0.61 15.64 2.51
C ILE A 41 0.19 16.92 2.76
N ALA A 42 0.35 17.75 1.73
CA ALA A 42 1.08 19.01 1.87
C ALA A 42 0.42 19.97 2.88
N HIS A 43 -0.92 20.02 2.92
CA HIS A 43 -1.68 20.81 3.89
C HIS A 43 -1.45 20.33 5.31
N LEU A 44 -1.54 19.01 5.55
CA LEU A 44 -1.28 18.42 6.86
C LEU A 44 0.12 18.75 7.37
N LEU A 45 1.12 18.67 6.50
CA LEU A 45 2.52 18.88 6.90
C LEU A 45 2.88 20.37 7.02
N GLY A 46 2.60 21.17 6.00
CA GLY A 46 3.08 22.55 5.91
C GLY A 46 2.14 23.62 6.48
N VAL A 47 0.86 23.29 6.71
CA VAL A 47 -0.11 24.24 7.29
C VAL A 47 -0.55 23.79 8.68
N ARG A 48 -0.91 22.50 8.84
CA ARG A 48 -1.33 21.95 10.14
C ARG A 48 -0.15 21.51 11.03
N GLY A 49 1.09 21.52 10.51
CA GLY A 49 2.28 21.20 11.28
C GLY A 49 2.41 19.72 11.68
N VAL A 50 1.72 18.81 11.00
CA VAL A 50 1.81 17.37 11.28
C VAL A 50 3.19 16.86 10.88
N HIS A 51 3.89 16.24 11.83
CA HIS A 51 5.20 15.67 11.56
C HIS A 51 5.13 14.58 10.47
N PRO A 52 6.00 14.56 9.43
CA PRO A 52 5.91 13.63 8.31
C PRO A 52 5.85 12.14 8.71
N ARG A 53 6.53 11.76 9.80
CA ARG A 53 6.50 10.39 10.36
C ARG A 53 5.11 9.92 10.79
N ASN A 54 4.17 10.84 11.01
CA ASN A 54 2.80 10.55 11.44
C ASN A 54 1.83 10.46 10.26
N VAL A 55 2.32 10.57 9.02
CA VAL A 55 1.52 10.44 7.81
C VAL A 55 1.99 9.23 7.00
N LEU A 56 1.04 8.43 6.54
CA LEU A 56 1.24 7.31 5.64
C LEU A 56 0.31 7.48 4.44
N ALA A 57 0.87 7.41 3.23
CA ALA A 57 0.09 7.30 2.01
C ALA A 57 0.39 5.97 1.33
N VAL A 58 -0.66 5.19 1.08
CA VAL A 58 -0.57 3.87 0.44
C VAL A 58 -1.25 3.85 -0.92
N THR A 59 -0.60 3.22 -1.90
CA THR A 59 -1.14 3.00 -3.25
C THR A 59 -1.06 1.52 -3.64
N PHE A 60 -1.69 1.16 -4.76
CA PHE A 60 -1.67 -0.21 -5.27
C PHE A 60 -0.42 -0.55 -6.09
N THR A 61 0.14 0.41 -6.83
CA THR A 61 1.27 0.18 -7.74
C THR A 61 2.47 1.05 -7.38
N ASN A 62 3.67 0.55 -7.69
CA ASN A 62 4.92 1.30 -7.51
C ASN A 62 4.94 2.57 -8.35
N LYS A 63 4.38 2.52 -9.58
CA LYS A 63 4.23 3.70 -10.44
C LYS A 63 3.40 4.78 -9.77
N ALA A 64 2.25 4.42 -9.19
CA ALA A 64 1.39 5.37 -8.48
C ALA A 64 2.07 5.94 -7.23
N ALA A 65 2.78 5.11 -6.46
CA ALA A 65 3.54 5.56 -5.29
C ALA A 65 4.61 6.58 -5.69
N GLY A 66 5.41 6.27 -6.72
CA GLY A 66 6.48 7.15 -7.20
C GLY A 66 5.96 8.43 -7.87
N GLU A 67 4.80 8.39 -8.52
CA GLU A 67 4.13 9.61 -9.02
C GLU A 67 3.60 10.47 -7.87
N MET A 68 2.96 9.86 -6.87
CA MET A 68 2.47 10.55 -5.68
C MET A 68 3.62 11.21 -4.90
N ALA A 69 4.72 10.49 -4.70
CA ALA A 69 5.91 10.99 -4.02
C ALA A 69 6.46 12.25 -4.70
N ARG A 70 6.71 12.18 -6.01
CA ARG A 70 7.20 13.35 -6.77
C ARG A 70 6.27 14.56 -6.67
N ARG A 71 4.95 14.36 -6.68
CA ARG A 71 3.97 15.44 -6.53
C ARG A 71 4.02 16.07 -5.14
N VAL A 72 4.06 15.24 -4.09
CA VAL A 72 4.16 15.71 -2.71
C VAL A 72 5.48 16.43 -2.46
N ASP A 73 6.59 15.87 -2.95
CA ASP A 73 7.91 16.50 -2.86
C ASP A 73 7.93 17.88 -3.52
N ALA A 74 7.35 18.03 -4.71
CA ALA A 74 7.26 19.31 -5.40
C ALA A 74 6.47 20.36 -4.60
N LEU A 75 5.39 19.96 -3.93
CA LEU A 75 4.58 20.86 -3.09
C LEU A 75 5.30 21.26 -1.79
N LEU A 76 6.12 20.37 -1.23
CA LEU A 76 6.81 20.58 0.05
C LEU A 76 8.20 21.22 -0.10
N ALA A 77 8.85 21.09 -1.26
CA ALA A 77 10.19 21.59 -1.51
C ALA A 77 10.39 23.08 -1.18
N PRO A 78 9.46 24.00 -1.52
CA PRO A 78 9.58 25.41 -1.16
C PRO A 78 9.61 25.67 0.35
N ALA A 79 9.04 24.76 1.15
CA ALA A 79 9.01 24.85 2.61
C ALA A 79 10.14 24.05 3.29
N GLY A 80 10.98 23.34 2.52
CA GLY A 80 12.04 22.48 3.08
C GLY A 80 11.53 21.30 3.91
N ILE A 81 10.27 20.90 3.73
CA ILE A 81 9.66 19.82 4.51
C ILE A 81 9.90 18.48 3.81
N ARG A 82 10.34 17.48 4.57
CA ARG A 82 10.51 16.11 4.05
C ARG A 82 9.15 15.46 3.79
N ALA A 83 9.01 14.75 2.67
CA ALA A 83 7.83 13.93 2.43
C ALA A 83 7.64 12.81 3.47
N PRO A 84 6.37 12.41 3.72
CA PRO A 84 6.05 11.29 4.58
C PRO A 84 6.32 9.95 3.89
N LEU A 85 5.99 8.83 4.55
CA LEU A 85 6.05 7.52 3.90
C LEU A 85 4.95 7.41 2.82
N ILE A 86 5.37 7.32 1.57
CA ILE A 86 4.52 7.08 0.40
C ILE A 86 4.96 5.78 -0.24
N ALA A 87 4.11 4.75 -0.20
CA ALA A 87 4.51 3.38 -0.54
C ALA A 87 3.34 2.57 -1.12
N THR A 88 3.63 1.39 -1.67
CA THR A 88 2.57 0.41 -1.90
C THR A 88 2.18 -0.28 -0.59
N PHE A 89 1.00 -0.91 -0.54
CA PHE A 89 0.60 -1.77 0.58
C PHE A 89 1.70 -2.77 0.94
N HIS A 90 2.22 -3.50 -0.06
CA HIS A 90 3.29 -4.47 0.15
C HIS A 90 4.57 -3.82 0.69
N SER A 91 5.01 -2.68 0.14
CA SER A 91 6.22 -1.99 0.61
C SER A 91 6.08 -1.48 2.05
N ALA A 92 4.90 -0.98 2.41
CA ALA A 92 4.59 -0.58 3.79
C ALA A 92 4.62 -1.78 4.74
N CYS A 93 3.96 -2.88 4.38
CA CYS A 93 3.95 -4.11 5.19
C CYS A 93 5.36 -4.69 5.35
N VAL A 94 6.16 -4.76 4.28
CA VAL A 94 7.55 -5.21 4.36
C VAL A 94 8.34 -4.34 5.33
N ARG A 95 8.21 -3.01 5.26
CA ARG A 95 8.91 -2.12 6.20
C ARG A 95 8.53 -2.39 7.66
N ILE A 96 7.24 -2.66 7.94
CA ILE A 96 6.76 -3.03 9.28
C ILE A 96 7.37 -4.37 9.71
N LEU A 97 7.30 -5.39 8.86
CA LEU A 97 7.81 -6.74 9.17
C LEU A 97 9.34 -6.75 9.33
N ARG A 98 10.07 -5.94 8.55
CA ARG A 98 11.53 -5.79 8.71
C ARG A 98 11.90 -5.15 10.05
N ALA A 99 11.08 -4.24 10.55
CA ALA A 99 11.32 -3.54 11.81
C ALA A 99 10.87 -4.35 13.03
N HIS A 100 9.80 -5.13 12.92
CA HIS A 100 9.10 -5.72 14.07
C HIS A 100 8.79 -7.22 13.94
N GLY A 101 9.14 -7.86 12.83
CA GLY A 101 8.79 -9.26 12.55
C GLY A 101 9.39 -10.27 13.52
N GLU A 102 10.50 -9.93 14.19
CA GLU A 102 11.11 -10.81 15.21
C GLU A 102 10.12 -11.16 16.33
N ALA A 103 9.19 -10.26 16.65
CA ALA A 103 8.15 -10.50 17.66
C ALA A 103 7.18 -11.64 17.30
N ILE A 104 7.13 -12.04 16.03
CA ILE A 104 6.33 -13.16 15.52
C ILE A 104 7.21 -14.27 14.90
N GLY A 105 8.51 -14.29 15.24
CA GLY A 105 9.45 -15.31 14.76
C GLY A 105 9.91 -15.11 13.32
N LEU A 106 9.65 -13.98 12.68
CA LEU A 106 10.18 -13.68 11.35
C LEU A 106 11.56 -13.01 11.43
N PRO A 107 12.58 -13.55 10.76
CA PRO A 107 13.91 -12.95 10.75
C PRO A 107 13.89 -11.62 9.99
N ARG A 108 14.69 -10.63 10.43
CA ARG A 108 14.78 -9.31 9.76
C ARG A 108 15.10 -9.39 8.28
N HIS A 109 15.84 -10.41 7.84
CA HIS A 109 16.26 -10.61 6.45
C HIS A 109 15.53 -11.77 5.74
N PHE A 110 14.27 -12.07 6.11
CA PHE A 110 13.40 -13.01 5.37
C PHE A 110 13.39 -12.77 3.83
N THR A 111 13.31 -13.82 3.04
CA THR A 111 13.20 -13.73 1.58
C THR A 111 11.74 -13.50 1.18
N ILE A 112 11.51 -12.67 0.16
CA ILE A 112 10.19 -12.52 -0.46
C ILE A 112 10.23 -13.35 -1.74
N TYR A 113 9.42 -14.40 -1.77
CA TYR A 113 9.26 -15.23 -2.96
C TYR A 113 8.47 -14.46 -4.02
N ASP A 114 8.97 -14.53 -5.25
CA ASP A 114 8.23 -14.06 -6.41
C ASP A 114 7.22 -15.12 -6.90
N GLU A 115 6.67 -14.91 -8.10
CA GLU A 115 5.68 -15.80 -8.67
C GLU A 115 6.26 -17.18 -9.04
N ASP A 116 7.51 -17.20 -9.52
CA ASP A 116 8.19 -18.42 -9.96
C ASP A 116 8.63 -19.23 -8.74
N ASP A 117 9.23 -18.58 -7.73
CA ASP A 117 9.58 -19.20 -6.45
C ASP A 117 8.35 -19.86 -5.79
N ARG A 118 7.22 -19.13 -5.77
CA ARG A 118 5.95 -19.62 -5.23
C ARG A 118 5.44 -20.82 -6.02
N ALA A 119 5.49 -20.77 -7.35
CA ALA A 119 5.01 -21.87 -8.20
C ALA A 119 5.86 -23.13 -8.02
N ALA A 120 7.18 -22.98 -7.92
CA ALA A 120 8.11 -24.07 -7.65
C ALA A 120 7.82 -24.74 -6.29
N LEU A 121 7.66 -23.94 -5.22
CA LEU A 121 7.34 -24.44 -3.89
C LEU A 121 6.01 -25.20 -3.86
N VAL A 122 4.97 -24.66 -4.49
CA VAL A 122 3.66 -25.33 -4.55
C VAL A 122 3.76 -26.68 -5.27
N LYS A 123 4.51 -26.73 -6.38
CA LYS A 123 4.74 -27.97 -7.13
C LYS A 123 5.48 -29.02 -6.28
N GLU A 124 6.48 -28.60 -5.52
CA GLU A 124 7.22 -29.47 -4.60
C GLU A 124 6.29 -30.05 -3.51
N CYS A 125 5.52 -29.20 -2.81
CA CYS A 125 4.57 -29.65 -1.80
C CYS A 125 3.50 -30.60 -2.37
N MET A 126 3.03 -30.37 -3.60
CA MET A 126 2.07 -31.27 -4.24
C MET A 126 2.67 -32.64 -4.55
N LYS A 127 3.94 -32.68 -4.96
CA LYS A 127 4.67 -33.93 -5.20
C LYS A 127 4.88 -34.71 -3.90
N GLU A 128 5.29 -34.03 -2.83
CA GLU A 128 5.47 -34.64 -1.51
C GLU A 128 4.16 -35.17 -0.91
N GLY A 129 3.05 -34.47 -1.14
CA GLY A 129 1.72 -34.88 -0.69
C GLY A 129 1.03 -35.92 -1.58
N GLU A 130 1.72 -36.48 -2.58
CA GLU A 130 1.18 -37.44 -3.54
C GLU A 130 -0.11 -36.97 -4.24
N LEU A 131 -0.27 -35.66 -4.43
CA LEU A 131 -1.44 -35.08 -5.08
C LEU A 131 -1.33 -35.33 -6.59
N ALA A 132 -2.11 -36.27 -7.10
CA ALA A 132 -2.10 -36.65 -8.51
C ALA A 132 -2.41 -35.44 -9.43
N GLU A 133 -1.53 -35.19 -10.41
CA GLU A 133 -1.62 -34.05 -11.36
C GLU A 133 -2.93 -34.01 -12.18
N ARG A 134 -3.72 -35.09 -12.17
CA ARG A 134 -4.92 -35.23 -13.02
C ARG A 134 -6.15 -34.48 -12.52
N THR A 135 -6.15 -33.92 -11.30
CA THR A 135 -7.32 -33.23 -10.73
C THR A 135 -7.03 -31.78 -10.34
N PHE A 136 -5.76 -31.41 -10.13
CA PHE A 136 -5.40 -30.11 -9.57
C PHE A 136 -4.02 -29.67 -10.09
N THR A 137 -3.91 -28.49 -10.70
CA THR A 137 -2.62 -27.98 -11.19
C THR A 137 -1.92 -27.11 -10.14
N PRO A 138 -0.58 -27.00 -10.13
CA PRO A 138 0.14 -26.11 -9.22
C PRO A 138 -0.32 -24.65 -9.30
N SER A 139 -0.64 -24.18 -10.51
CA SER A 139 -1.18 -22.83 -10.71
C SER A 139 -2.56 -22.67 -10.05
N ALA A 140 -3.47 -23.62 -10.23
CA ALA A 140 -4.78 -23.59 -9.60
C ALA A 140 -4.68 -23.61 -8.06
N ALA A 141 -3.76 -24.41 -7.51
CA ALA A 141 -3.48 -24.42 -6.08
C ALA A 141 -2.95 -23.07 -5.57
N ALA A 142 -1.95 -22.50 -6.25
CA ALA A 142 -1.40 -21.19 -5.90
C ALA A 142 -2.46 -20.08 -5.94
N HIS A 143 -3.33 -20.09 -6.95
CA HIS A 143 -4.46 -19.16 -7.06
C HIS A 143 -5.45 -19.32 -5.90
N ARG A 144 -5.79 -20.56 -5.52
CA ARG A 144 -6.69 -20.83 -4.39
C ARG A 144 -6.09 -20.35 -3.07
N ILE A 145 -4.81 -20.60 -2.84
CA ILE A 145 -4.08 -20.10 -1.65
C ILE A 145 -4.09 -18.56 -1.62
N SER A 146 -3.80 -17.91 -2.75
CA SER A 146 -3.81 -16.45 -2.87
C SER A 146 -5.20 -15.86 -2.55
N TYR A 147 -6.27 -16.49 -3.08
CA TYR A 147 -7.65 -16.10 -2.81
C TYR A 147 -7.98 -16.17 -1.31
N LEU A 148 -7.64 -17.27 -0.64
CA LEU A 148 -7.89 -17.45 0.80
C LEU A 148 -7.10 -16.45 1.64
N LYS A 149 -5.83 -16.17 1.28
CA LYS A 149 -5.02 -15.15 1.95
C LYS A 149 -5.61 -13.74 1.81
N ASN A 150 -6.15 -13.38 0.64
CA ASN A 150 -6.81 -12.08 0.44
C ASN A 150 -8.10 -11.93 1.25
N GLN A 151 -8.72 -13.04 1.63
CA GLN A 151 -9.88 -13.06 2.53
C GLN A 151 -9.49 -13.18 4.01
N MET A 152 -8.20 -13.16 4.32
CA MET A 152 -7.68 -13.36 5.68
C MET A 152 -8.09 -14.69 6.30
N VAL A 153 -8.31 -15.73 5.48
CA VAL A 153 -8.66 -17.07 5.95
C VAL A 153 -7.40 -17.82 6.39
N SER A 154 -7.40 -18.31 7.62
CA SER A 154 -6.29 -19.09 8.17
C SER A 154 -6.26 -20.51 7.57
N VAL A 155 -5.12 -21.20 7.70
CA VAL A 155 -5.02 -22.62 7.31
C VAL A 155 -6.02 -23.48 8.10
N GLN A 156 -6.17 -23.21 9.40
CA GLN A 156 -7.09 -23.95 10.26
C GLN A 156 -8.55 -23.80 9.81
N ASP A 157 -8.95 -22.60 9.37
CA ASP A 157 -10.30 -22.35 8.89
C ASP A 157 -10.54 -22.93 7.50
N ALA A 158 -9.51 -22.96 6.64
CA ALA A 158 -9.62 -23.53 5.29
C ALA A 158 -9.74 -25.06 5.27
N LEU A 159 -9.36 -25.73 6.36
CA LEU A 159 -9.43 -27.19 6.53
C LEU A 159 -10.75 -27.67 7.14
N ARG A 160 -11.61 -26.76 7.61
CA ARG A 160 -12.96 -27.07 8.11
C ARG A 160 -13.95 -27.16 6.93
#